data_AF-A0A258S6P8-F1
#
_entry.id   AF-A0A258S6P8-F1
#
_cell.length_a   1.000
_cell.length_b   1.000
_cell.length_c   1.000
_cell.angle_alpha   90.00
_cell.angle_beta   90.00
_cell.angle_gamma   90.00
#
_symmetry.space_group_name_H-M   'P 1'
#
loop_
_entity.id
_entity.type
_entity.pdbx_description
1 polymer ?
#
loop_
_entity_poly.entity_id
_entity_poly.type
_entity_poly.pdbx_seq_one_letter_code
_entity_poly.pdbx_strand_id
1 'polypeptide(L)'
;MMFFLFLYLLIPVCATFAGFIVWAINRGQSLDDGTLIRDFLIILAISLLLVGGAGTTDTVRLYLDPQFRLQTEMDAHPVYSTIKRVSPDDHTKLDTFLAVQMSHGDTLAEAFLQARPLLTQLTNQRSGWADQKTKLAWGRVSVDSLKELQAIDPMLCYRTLSTQPPSQQELAHAFSADNTTAFQQAVVKVYESSVLGISNKRSPDDEAPVEFNAAAREFYAIREAVAQRYGKPVAELATNKKAFPATPTQPPEKMCAARIFQLEAMLERPQAMAARLIDSLLR
;
A
#
# COMPACT_ATOMS: atom_id res chain seq x y z
N MET A 1 -28.18 10.72 -8.38
CA MET A 1 -29.66 10.63 -8.32
C MET A 1 -30.18 10.46 -6.89
N MET A 2 -29.50 9.69 -6.03
CA MET A 2 -29.90 9.45 -4.63
C MET A 2 -29.95 10.72 -3.74
N PHE A 3 -29.06 11.69 -4.00
CA PHE A 3 -29.01 12.97 -3.25
C PHE A 3 -30.29 13.82 -3.40
N PHE A 4 -30.89 13.89 -4.59
CA PHE A 4 -32.12 14.66 -4.81
C PHE A 4 -33.32 14.03 -4.11
N LEU A 5 -33.42 12.70 -4.09
CA LEU A 5 -34.45 11.96 -3.36
C LEU A 5 -34.38 12.19 -1.85
N PHE A 6 -33.17 12.24 -1.30
CA PHE A 6 -32.94 12.56 0.11
C PHE A 6 -33.34 14.00 0.45
N LEU A 7 -33.05 14.96 -0.42
CA LEU A 7 -33.50 16.35 -0.29
C LEU A 7 -35.03 16.48 -0.27
N TYR A 8 -35.74 15.76 -1.16
CA TYR A 8 -37.21 15.76 -1.17
C TYR A 8 -37.82 15.17 0.11
N LEU A 9 -37.18 14.17 0.71
CA LEU A 9 -37.60 13.59 1.99
C LEU A 9 -37.36 14.52 3.18
N LEU A 10 -36.40 15.45 3.09
CA LEU A 10 -36.05 16.39 4.17
C LEU A 10 -36.87 17.67 4.17
N ILE A 11 -37.45 18.07 3.03
CA ILE A 11 -38.36 19.23 2.92
C ILE A 11 -39.49 19.20 3.97
N PRO A 12 -40.26 18.10 4.14
CA PRO A 12 -41.34 18.08 5.14
C PRO A 12 -40.82 18.20 6.58
N VAL A 13 -39.65 17.66 6.88
CA VAL A 13 -39.02 17.77 8.22
C VAL A 13 -38.55 19.21 8.49
N CYS A 14 -37.97 19.86 7.48
CA CYS A 14 -37.58 21.28 7.59
C CYS A 14 -38.82 22.19 7.71
N ALA A 15 -39.90 21.86 7.01
CA ALA A 15 -41.16 22.59 7.07
C ALA A 15 -41.83 22.48 8.45
N THR A 16 -41.88 21.29 9.06
CA THR A 16 -42.43 21.13 10.41
C THR A 16 -41.58 21.87 11.46
N PHE A 17 -40.25 21.81 11.33
CA PHE A 17 -39.34 22.54 12.22
C PHE A 17 -39.46 24.05 12.06
N ALA A 18 -39.54 24.55 10.83
CA ALA A 18 -39.76 25.97 10.55
C ALA A 18 -41.11 26.46 11.12
N GLY A 19 -42.18 25.67 10.94
CA GLY A 19 -43.49 25.96 11.53
C GLY A 19 -43.45 26.03 13.05
N PHE A 20 -42.72 25.11 13.70
CA PHE A 20 -42.52 25.11 15.15
C PHE A 20 -41.76 26.35 15.63
N ILE A 21 -40.69 26.75 14.95
CA ILE A 21 -39.92 27.95 15.31
C ILE A 21 -40.77 29.21 15.16
N VAL A 22 -41.49 29.36 14.05
CA VAL A 22 -42.39 30.51 13.83
C VAL A 22 -43.46 30.58 14.93
N TRP A 23 -44.05 29.45 15.30
CA TRP A 23 -45.03 29.37 16.39
C TRP A 23 -44.42 29.74 17.74
N ALA A 24 -43.21 29.26 18.04
CA ALA A 24 -42.53 29.50 19.30
C ALA A 24 -42.11 30.97 19.48
N ILE A 25 -41.58 31.60 18.42
CA ILE A 25 -41.13 33.00 18.43
C ILE A 25 -42.32 33.96 18.55
N ASN A 26 -43.43 33.66 17.87
CA ASN A 26 -44.58 34.55 17.77
C ASN A 26 -45.72 34.20 18.74
N ARG A 27 -45.42 33.43 19.79
CA ARG A 27 -46.41 32.99 20.77
C ARG A 27 -47.04 34.21 21.46
N GLY A 28 -48.33 34.43 21.23
CA GLY A 28 -49.09 35.53 21.83
C GLY A 28 -49.15 36.82 21.01
N GLN A 29 -48.63 36.83 19.78
CA GLN A 29 -48.76 37.95 18.85
C GLN A 29 -49.83 37.67 17.78
N SER A 30 -50.62 38.68 17.44
CA SER A 30 -51.47 38.69 16.25
C SER A 30 -50.66 39.27 15.11
N LEU A 31 -50.17 38.41 14.22
CA LEU A 31 -49.44 38.81 13.03
C LEU A 31 -50.36 38.76 11.81
N ASP A 32 -50.11 39.64 10.86
CA ASP A 32 -50.70 39.58 9.53
C ASP A 32 -50.14 38.38 8.76
N ASP A 33 -50.99 37.73 7.95
CA ASP A 33 -50.70 36.48 7.24
C ASP A 33 -49.45 36.61 6.36
N GLY A 34 -49.25 37.78 5.74
CA GLY A 34 -48.08 38.07 4.91
C GLY A 34 -46.76 38.01 5.68
N THR A 35 -46.74 38.51 6.93
CA THR A 35 -45.57 38.44 7.83
C THR A 35 -45.28 37.01 8.26
N LEU A 36 -46.33 36.24 8.59
CA LEU A 36 -46.20 34.85 9.05
C LEU A 36 -45.63 33.94 7.95
N ILE A 37 -46.12 34.11 6.72
CA ILE A 37 -45.62 33.38 5.54
C ILE A 37 -44.16 33.76 5.25
N ARG A 38 -43.82 35.06 5.32
CA ARG A 38 -42.44 35.51 5.07
C ARG A 38 -41.46 34.89 6.07
N ASP A 39 -41.78 34.96 7.36
CA ASP A 39 -40.89 34.45 8.41
C ASP A 39 -40.75 32.92 8.33
N PHE A 40 -41.85 32.21 8.01
CA PHE A 40 -41.82 30.78 7.72
C PHE A 40 -40.89 30.44 6.54
N LEU A 41 -41.00 31.15 5.42
CA LEU A 41 -40.17 30.90 4.24
C LEU A 41 -38.69 31.18 4.52
N ILE A 42 -38.36 32.22 5.30
CA ILE A 42 -36.98 32.53 5.68
C ILE A 42 -36.41 31.41 6.56
N ILE A 43 -37.12 30.98 7.60
CA ILE A 43 -36.65 29.92 8.50
C ILE A 43 -36.55 28.58 7.77
N LEU A 44 -37.50 28.28 6.87
CA LEU A 44 -37.45 27.11 6.00
C LEU A 44 -36.21 27.14 5.09
N ALA A 45 -35.93 28.28 4.44
CA ALA A 45 -34.76 28.43 3.59
C ALA A 45 -33.46 28.26 4.38
N ILE A 46 -33.36 28.86 5.58
CA ILE A 46 -32.21 28.69 6.48
C ILE A 46 -32.05 27.22 6.89
N SER A 47 -33.13 26.55 7.26
CA SER A 47 -33.12 25.14 7.67
C SER A 47 -32.68 24.22 6.53
N LEU A 48 -33.19 24.46 5.31
CA LEU A 48 -32.77 23.72 4.11
C LEU A 48 -31.30 23.97 3.75
N LEU A 49 -30.80 25.21 3.91
CA LEU A 49 -29.38 25.53 3.71
C LEU A 49 -28.49 24.85 4.77
N LEU A 50 -28.91 24.84 6.03
CA LEU A 50 -28.17 24.17 7.11
C LEU A 50 -28.13 22.66 6.91
N VAL A 51 -29.26 22.04 6.56
CA VAL A 51 -29.34 20.59 6.31
C VAL A 51 -28.60 20.22 5.03
N GLY A 52 -28.72 21.01 3.96
CA GLY A 52 -27.97 20.83 2.73
C GLY A 52 -26.46 20.96 2.96
N GLY A 53 -26.04 21.99 3.72
CA GLY A 53 -24.64 22.18 4.13
C GLY A 53 -24.13 21.03 4.98
N ALA A 54 -24.88 20.61 6.00
CA ALA A 54 -24.56 19.46 6.84
C ALA A 54 -24.45 18.17 6.02
N GLY A 55 -25.35 17.95 5.05
CA GLY A 55 -25.32 16.80 4.14
C GLY A 55 -24.09 16.76 3.22
N THR A 56 -23.43 17.90 3.02
CA THR A 56 -22.16 17.99 2.26
C THR A 56 -20.91 17.90 3.11
N THR A 57 -21.03 17.83 4.44
CA THR A 57 -19.88 17.64 5.33
C THR A 57 -19.30 16.23 5.20
N ASP A 58 -17.98 16.10 5.35
CA ASP A 58 -17.28 14.83 5.20
C ASP A 58 -17.80 13.77 6.18
N THR A 59 -18.17 14.15 7.41
CA THR A 59 -18.75 13.23 8.40
C THR A 59 -20.05 12.60 7.93
N VAL A 60 -20.94 13.37 7.29
CA VAL A 60 -22.21 12.86 6.77
C VAL A 60 -21.99 12.05 5.49
N ARG A 61 -21.06 12.47 4.63
CA ARG A 61 -20.68 11.72 3.43
C ARG A 61 -20.06 10.36 3.75
N LEU A 62 -19.24 10.27 4.79
CA LEU A 62 -18.68 9.00 5.27
C LEU A 62 -19.76 7.98 5.67
N TYR A 63 -20.92 8.46 6.15
CA TYR A 63 -22.04 7.59 6.53
C TYR A 63 -22.96 7.25 5.35
N LEU A 64 -23.18 8.20 4.44
CA LEU A 64 -24.17 8.08 3.36
C LEU A 64 -23.60 7.56 2.03
N ASP A 65 -22.30 7.71 1.79
CA ASP A 65 -21.62 7.33 0.55
C ASP A 65 -20.53 6.29 0.83
N PRO A 66 -20.83 5.00 0.59
CA PRO A 66 -19.85 3.92 0.73
C PRO A 66 -18.58 4.12 -0.09
N GLN A 67 -18.67 4.77 -1.27
CA GLN A 67 -17.51 5.03 -2.13
C GLN A 67 -16.62 6.11 -1.51
N PHE A 68 -17.23 7.17 -0.97
CA PHE A 68 -16.48 8.21 -0.27
C PHE A 68 -15.77 7.67 0.98
N ARG A 69 -16.44 6.80 1.74
CA ARG A 69 -15.83 6.11 2.89
C ARG A 69 -14.64 5.27 2.47
N LEU A 70 -14.81 4.44 1.44
CA LEU A 70 -13.74 3.60 0.90
C LEU A 70 -12.53 4.43 0.47
N GLN A 71 -12.77 5.50 -0.28
CA GLN A 71 -11.72 6.39 -0.75
C GLN A 71 -11.00 7.07 0.42
N THR A 72 -11.74 7.48 1.45
CA THR A 72 -11.15 8.10 2.65
C THR A 72 -10.29 7.10 3.42
N GLU A 73 -10.74 5.86 3.57
CA GLU A 73 -9.97 4.78 4.20
C GLU A 73 -8.70 4.45 3.39
N MET A 74 -8.80 4.38 2.06
CA MET A 74 -7.65 4.19 1.18
C MET A 74 -6.66 5.36 1.29
N ASP A 75 -7.13 6.60 1.25
CA ASP A 75 -6.30 7.80 1.39
C ASP A 75 -5.67 7.93 2.78
N ALA A 76 -6.28 7.35 3.82
CA ALA A 76 -5.67 7.24 5.15
C ALA A 76 -4.57 6.16 5.22
N HIS A 77 -4.55 5.18 4.30
CA HIS A 77 -3.53 4.14 4.29
C HIS A 77 -2.16 4.70 3.85
N PRO A 78 -1.08 4.51 4.65
CA PRO A 78 0.19 5.20 4.42
C PRO A 78 0.88 4.79 3.10
N VAL A 79 0.76 3.52 2.70
CA VAL A 79 1.29 3.03 1.42
C VAL A 79 0.55 3.67 0.25
N TYR A 80 -0.79 3.72 0.30
CA TYR A 80 -1.60 4.23 -0.79
C TYR A 80 -1.34 5.72 -1.00
N SER A 81 -1.45 6.51 0.08
CA SER A 81 -1.23 7.96 0.06
C SER A 81 0.18 8.34 -0.39
N THR A 82 1.20 7.60 0.05
CA THR A 82 2.59 7.83 -0.39
C THR A 82 2.75 7.57 -1.87
N ILE A 83 2.27 6.43 -2.39
CA ILE A 83 2.38 6.10 -3.81
C ILE A 83 1.58 7.10 -4.65
N LYS A 84 0.36 7.46 -4.24
CA LYS A 84 -0.48 8.49 -4.89
C LYS A 84 0.24 9.82 -5.03
N ARG A 85 0.96 10.25 -3.99
CA ARG A 85 1.72 11.51 -3.98
C ARG A 85 3.00 11.44 -4.83
N VAL A 86 3.68 10.30 -4.81
CA VAL A 86 5.05 10.17 -5.36
C VAL A 86 5.06 9.68 -6.81
N SER A 87 4.13 8.78 -7.18
CA SER A 87 4.13 8.08 -8.46
C SER A 87 2.69 7.85 -8.95
N PRO A 88 2.12 8.78 -9.74
CA PRO A 88 0.77 8.65 -10.29
C PRO A 88 0.57 7.37 -11.12
N ASP A 89 1.61 6.95 -11.87
CA ASP A 89 1.54 5.75 -12.71
C ASP A 89 1.46 4.46 -11.88
N ASP A 90 2.23 4.36 -10.80
CA ASP A 90 2.21 3.20 -9.91
C ASP A 90 0.96 3.21 -9.01
N HIS A 91 0.49 4.40 -8.64
CA HIS A 91 -0.79 4.60 -7.96
C HIS A 91 -1.94 4.06 -8.79
N THR A 92 -2.00 4.38 -10.08
CA THR A 92 -3.07 3.87 -10.98
C THR A 92 -3.13 2.34 -10.99
N LYS A 93 -1.98 1.66 -10.98
CA LYS A 93 -1.90 0.19 -10.92
C LYS A 93 -2.41 -0.35 -9.59
N LEU A 94 -1.97 0.27 -8.47
CA LEU A 94 -2.39 -0.13 -7.13
C LEU A 94 -3.90 0.12 -6.94
N ASP A 95 -4.39 1.28 -7.38
CA ASP A 95 -5.79 1.68 -7.29
C ASP A 95 -6.70 0.70 -8.04
N THR A 96 -6.34 0.38 -9.29
CA THR A 96 -7.05 -0.63 -10.09
C THR A 96 -7.06 -1.99 -9.38
N PHE A 97 -5.93 -2.40 -8.81
CA PHE A 97 -5.84 -3.67 -8.09
C PHE A 97 -6.73 -3.70 -6.84
N LEU A 98 -6.68 -2.65 -6.02
CA LEU A 98 -7.47 -2.56 -4.78
C LEU A 98 -8.97 -2.48 -5.09
N ALA A 99 -9.37 -1.70 -6.10
CA ALA A 99 -10.77 -1.60 -6.53
C ALA A 99 -11.35 -2.98 -6.90
N VAL A 100 -10.58 -3.82 -7.60
CA VAL A 100 -11.00 -5.19 -7.93
C VAL A 100 -11.17 -6.04 -6.67
N GLN A 101 -10.21 -6.05 -5.74
CA GLN A 101 -10.34 -6.86 -4.50
C GLN A 101 -11.52 -6.42 -3.65
N MET A 102 -11.68 -5.12 -3.48
CA MET A 102 -12.78 -4.56 -2.68
C MET A 102 -14.15 -4.81 -3.35
N SER A 103 -14.20 -4.91 -4.68
CA SER A 103 -15.43 -5.32 -5.39
C SER A 103 -15.81 -6.78 -5.14
N HIS A 104 -14.86 -7.63 -4.77
CA HIS A 104 -15.09 -9.01 -4.33
C HIS A 104 -15.47 -9.13 -2.85
N GLY A 105 -15.52 -8.00 -2.12
CA GLY A 105 -15.89 -7.96 -0.71
C GLY A 105 -14.73 -7.98 0.27
N ASP A 106 -13.48 -7.96 -0.21
CA ASP A 106 -12.30 -7.93 0.65
C ASP A 106 -12.22 -6.61 1.43
N THR A 107 -11.79 -6.70 2.69
CA THR A 107 -11.45 -5.52 3.48
C THR A 107 -10.18 -4.84 2.93
N LEU A 108 -9.99 -3.56 3.25
CA LEU A 108 -8.78 -2.84 2.82
C LEU A 108 -7.48 -3.53 3.27
N ALA A 109 -7.47 -4.08 4.48
CA ALA A 109 -6.32 -4.80 5.02
C ALA A 109 -6.01 -6.08 4.23
N GLU A 110 -7.04 -6.87 3.91
CA GLU A 110 -6.90 -8.08 3.07
C GLU A 110 -6.44 -7.72 1.66
N ALA A 111 -7.03 -6.69 1.05
CA ALA A 111 -6.64 -6.21 -0.27
C ALA A 111 -5.15 -5.79 -0.31
N PHE A 112 -4.65 -5.14 0.75
CA PHE A 112 -3.23 -4.77 0.86
C PHE A 112 -2.30 -5.97 1.09
N LEU A 113 -2.73 -6.98 1.86
CA LEU A 113 -1.99 -8.24 2.00
C LEU A 113 -1.86 -8.94 0.64
N GLN A 114 -2.97 -9.00 -0.11
CA GLN A 114 -2.98 -9.56 -1.46
C GLN A 114 -2.20 -8.72 -2.49
N ALA A 115 -2.07 -7.40 -2.27
CA ALA A 115 -1.30 -6.51 -3.12
C ALA A 115 0.23 -6.68 -2.94
N ARG A 116 0.71 -7.46 -1.97
CA ARG A 116 2.14 -7.63 -1.69
C ARG A 116 3.00 -8.01 -2.91
N PRO A 117 2.61 -8.93 -3.81
CA PRO A 117 3.39 -9.23 -5.01
C PRO A 117 3.53 -8.01 -5.93
N LEU A 118 2.43 -7.29 -6.17
CA LEU A 118 2.43 -6.05 -6.96
C LEU A 118 3.32 -4.99 -6.31
N LEU A 119 3.14 -4.76 -5.00
CA LEU A 119 3.94 -3.79 -4.25
C LEU A 119 5.42 -4.15 -4.25
N THR A 120 5.77 -5.44 -4.16
CA THR A 120 7.15 -5.92 -4.25
C THR A 120 7.74 -5.59 -5.62
N GLN A 121 7.02 -5.88 -6.70
CA GLN A 121 7.45 -5.56 -8.07
C GLN A 121 7.68 -4.05 -8.24
N LEU A 122 6.72 -3.22 -7.85
CA LEU A 122 6.81 -1.76 -7.98
C LEU A 122 7.92 -1.18 -7.10
N THR A 123 8.06 -1.68 -5.89
CA THR A 123 9.09 -1.25 -4.93
C THR A 123 10.48 -1.64 -5.41
N ASN A 124 10.67 -2.84 -5.97
CA ASN A 124 11.94 -3.25 -6.56
C ASN A 124 12.36 -2.33 -7.71
N GLN A 125 11.42 -1.93 -8.58
CA GLN A 125 11.69 -0.96 -9.64
C GLN A 125 12.12 0.40 -9.06
N ARG A 126 11.40 0.91 -8.07
CA ARG A 126 11.69 2.19 -7.41
C ARG A 126 12.96 2.18 -6.58
N SER A 127 13.33 1.02 -6.03
CA SER A 127 14.50 0.87 -5.17
C SER A 127 15.79 1.30 -5.86
N GLY A 128 15.88 1.24 -7.20
CA GLY A 128 17.05 1.70 -7.95
C GLY A 128 17.49 3.13 -7.63
N TRP A 129 16.54 4.01 -7.30
CA TRP A 129 16.80 5.41 -6.93
C TRP A 129 16.80 5.67 -5.43
N ALA A 130 16.48 4.68 -4.60
CA ALA A 130 16.52 4.85 -3.15
C ALA A 130 17.98 4.92 -2.64
N ASP A 131 18.15 5.62 -1.52
CA ASP A 131 19.39 5.67 -0.74
C ASP A 131 19.81 4.28 -0.22
N GLN A 132 21.05 4.17 0.23
CA GLN A 132 21.63 2.89 0.63
C GLN A 132 20.90 2.30 1.85
N LYS A 133 20.60 3.09 2.88
CA LYS A 133 19.93 2.60 4.10
C LYS A 133 18.54 2.05 3.79
N THR A 134 17.81 2.71 2.90
CA THR A 134 16.48 2.32 2.46
C THR A 134 16.53 1.02 1.67
N LYS A 135 17.52 0.83 0.78
CA LYS A 135 17.76 -0.45 0.09
C LYS A 135 18.03 -1.59 1.08
N LEU A 136 18.82 -1.35 2.11
CA LEU A 136 19.09 -2.35 3.15
C LEU A 136 17.84 -2.70 3.95
N ALA A 137 17.04 -1.71 4.32
CA ALA A 137 15.77 -1.94 5.02
C ALA A 137 14.80 -2.78 4.17
N TRP A 138 14.71 -2.49 2.87
CA TRP A 138 13.93 -3.27 1.93
C TRP A 138 14.44 -4.71 1.77
N GLY A 139 15.76 -4.89 1.70
CA GLY A 139 16.39 -6.22 1.67
C GLY A 139 16.09 -7.04 2.93
N ARG A 140 16.14 -6.43 4.12
CA ARG A 140 15.83 -7.12 5.40
C ARG A 140 14.38 -7.59 5.45
N VAL A 141 13.43 -6.71 5.13
CA VAL A 141 12.01 -7.07 5.06
C VAL A 141 11.79 -8.20 4.05
N SER A 142 12.46 -8.17 2.90
CA SER A 142 12.37 -9.23 1.90
C SER A 142 12.84 -10.57 2.45
N VAL A 143 13.95 -10.59 3.20
CA VAL A 143 14.43 -11.79 3.90
C VAL A 143 13.42 -12.29 4.93
N ASP A 144 12.90 -11.39 5.77
CA ASP A 144 11.96 -11.75 6.83
C ASP A 144 10.66 -12.32 6.26
N SER A 145 10.13 -11.73 5.18
CA SER A 145 8.96 -12.25 4.49
C SER A 145 9.22 -13.63 3.88
N LEU A 146 10.40 -13.87 3.29
CA LEU A 146 10.75 -15.20 2.76
C LEU A 146 10.90 -16.24 3.88
N LYS A 147 11.44 -15.86 5.04
CA LYS A 147 11.53 -16.75 6.21
C LYS A 147 10.16 -17.14 6.74
N GLU A 148 9.23 -16.19 6.86
CA GLU A 148 7.85 -16.50 7.27
C GLU A 148 7.17 -17.44 6.27
N LEU A 149 7.29 -17.17 4.97
CA LEU A 149 6.76 -18.06 3.93
C LEU A 149 7.38 -19.46 4.02
N GLN A 150 8.70 -19.56 4.23
CA GLN A 150 9.40 -20.83 4.34
C GLN A 150 8.93 -21.65 5.54
N ALA A 151 8.69 -20.99 6.67
CA ALA A 151 8.24 -21.63 7.91
C ALA A 151 6.81 -22.19 7.79
N ILE A 152 5.97 -21.56 6.96
CA ILE A 152 4.60 -22.02 6.69
C ILE A 152 4.62 -23.15 5.65
N ASP A 153 5.17 -22.87 4.46
CA ASP A 153 5.28 -23.82 3.37
C ASP A 153 6.46 -23.45 2.44
N PRO A 154 7.50 -24.29 2.37
CA PRO A 154 8.61 -24.10 1.45
C PRO A 154 8.20 -23.92 -0.02
N MET A 155 7.10 -24.54 -0.46
CA MET A 155 6.56 -24.37 -1.81
C MET A 155 5.97 -22.97 -2.01
N LEU A 156 5.29 -22.44 -1.00
CA LEU A 156 4.75 -21.07 -1.02
C LEU A 156 5.88 -20.03 -1.13
N CYS A 157 6.96 -20.22 -0.36
CA CYS A 157 8.17 -19.39 -0.52
C CYS A 157 8.76 -19.49 -1.94
N TYR A 158 8.93 -20.72 -2.44
CA TYR A 158 9.47 -20.95 -3.78
C TYR A 158 8.64 -20.25 -4.86
N ARG A 159 7.31 -20.37 -4.80
CA ARG A 159 6.40 -19.78 -5.79
C ARG A 159 6.46 -18.25 -5.79
N THR A 160 6.67 -17.63 -4.64
CA THR A 160 6.87 -16.17 -4.51
C THR A 160 8.11 -15.68 -5.28
N LEU A 161 9.09 -16.56 -5.48
CA LEU A 161 10.31 -16.30 -6.25
C LEU A 161 10.23 -16.80 -7.71
N SER A 162 9.11 -17.43 -8.09
CA SER A 162 8.93 -18.11 -9.38
C SER A 162 8.16 -17.27 -10.40
N THR A 163 8.11 -17.75 -11.64
CA THR A 163 7.26 -17.17 -12.70
C THR A 163 5.76 -17.34 -12.44
N GLN A 164 5.36 -18.19 -11.50
CA GLN A 164 3.97 -18.42 -11.12
C GLN A 164 3.76 -18.04 -9.65
N PRO A 165 3.50 -16.75 -9.36
CA PRO A 165 3.32 -16.29 -8.00
C PRO A 165 2.16 -17.03 -7.31
N PRO A 166 2.17 -17.10 -5.97
CA PRO A 166 1.06 -17.65 -5.20
C PRO A 166 -0.22 -16.87 -5.48
N SER A 167 -1.34 -17.58 -5.38
CA SER A 167 -2.66 -16.97 -5.43
C SER A 167 -2.92 -16.11 -4.19
N GLN A 168 -3.92 -15.25 -4.28
CA GLN A 168 -4.34 -14.37 -3.19
C GLN A 168 -4.72 -15.13 -1.92
N GLN A 169 -5.45 -16.24 -2.07
CA GLN A 169 -5.87 -17.10 -0.96
C GLN A 169 -4.68 -17.73 -0.23
N GLU A 170 -3.61 -18.08 -0.96
CA GLU A 170 -2.40 -18.65 -0.38
C GLU A 170 -1.62 -17.62 0.47
N LEU A 171 -1.77 -16.32 0.21
CA LEU A 171 -1.06 -15.26 0.93
C LEU A 171 -1.83 -14.64 2.10
N ALA A 172 -3.16 -14.85 2.18
CA ALA A 172 -4.04 -14.16 3.13
C ALA A 172 -3.61 -14.28 4.60
N HIS A 173 -2.95 -15.38 4.97
CA HIS A 173 -2.48 -15.64 6.33
C HIS A 173 -0.99 -15.99 6.38
N ALA A 174 -0.24 -15.65 5.32
CA ALA A 174 1.15 -16.07 5.19
C ALA A 174 2.14 -15.19 5.98
N PHE A 175 1.67 -14.09 6.56
CA PHE A 175 2.53 -13.08 7.18
C PHE A 175 2.05 -12.63 8.54
N SER A 176 2.98 -12.40 9.45
CA SER A 176 2.69 -11.82 10.77
C SER A 176 2.28 -10.35 10.66
N ALA A 177 1.65 -9.82 11.71
CA ALA A 177 1.31 -8.40 11.81
C ALA A 177 2.58 -7.51 11.81
N ASP A 178 3.66 -7.97 12.45
CA ASP A 178 4.93 -7.28 12.51
C ASP A 178 5.59 -7.21 11.12
N ASN A 179 5.63 -8.33 10.39
CA ASN A 179 6.14 -8.36 9.00
C ASN A 179 5.28 -7.50 8.08
N THR A 180 3.95 -7.52 8.26
CA THR A 180 3.01 -6.68 7.51
C THR A 180 3.33 -5.20 7.71
N THR A 181 3.50 -4.78 8.96
CA THR A 181 3.84 -3.40 9.31
C THR A 181 5.22 -3.00 8.76
N ALA A 182 6.25 -3.84 8.97
CA ALA A 182 7.60 -3.58 8.49
C ALA A 182 7.65 -3.47 6.96
N PHE A 183 6.92 -4.33 6.25
CA PHE A 183 6.79 -4.29 4.79
C PHE A 183 6.19 -2.98 4.31
N GLN A 184 5.04 -2.59 4.86
CA GLN A 184 4.38 -1.34 4.47
C GLN A 184 5.28 -0.12 4.73
N GLN A 185 5.95 -0.07 5.88
CA GLN A 185 6.90 0.99 6.19
C GLN A 185 8.10 1.02 5.23
N ALA A 186 8.62 -0.14 4.84
CA ALA A 186 9.72 -0.22 3.88
C ALA A 186 9.30 0.25 2.48
N VAL A 187 8.08 -0.10 2.04
CA VAL A 187 7.50 0.42 0.78
C VAL A 187 7.44 1.94 0.83
N VAL A 188 6.86 2.53 1.89
CA VAL A 188 6.78 3.99 2.05
C VAL A 188 8.16 4.63 1.95
N LYS A 189 9.14 4.12 2.71
CA LYS A 189 10.52 4.65 2.71
C LYS A 189 11.17 4.58 1.33
N VAL A 190 11.00 3.47 0.59
CA VAL A 190 11.54 3.33 -0.77
C VAL A 190 10.96 4.39 -1.69
N TYR A 191 9.64 4.61 -1.66
CA TYR A 191 9.02 5.63 -2.50
C TYR A 191 9.51 7.04 -2.14
N GLU A 192 9.53 7.40 -0.86
CA GLU A 192 9.99 8.72 -0.41
C GLU A 192 11.46 8.97 -0.76
N SER A 193 12.32 7.98 -0.52
CA SER A 193 13.74 8.05 -0.84
C SER A 193 13.97 8.13 -2.36
N SER A 194 13.21 7.37 -3.15
CA SER A 194 13.36 7.33 -4.61
C SER A 194 13.13 8.69 -5.28
N VAL A 195 12.25 9.54 -4.74
CA VAL A 195 12.03 10.90 -5.27
C VAL A 195 13.30 11.73 -5.18
N LEU A 196 14.01 11.63 -4.05
CA LEU A 196 15.26 12.36 -3.85
C LEU A 196 16.31 11.88 -4.84
N GLY A 197 16.46 10.56 -5.02
CA GLY A 197 17.39 9.98 -5.99
C GLY A 197 17.06 10.33 -7.44
N ILE A 198 15.78 10.33 -7.84
CA ILE A 198 15.35 10.77 -9.19
C ILE A 198 15.70 12.24 -9.41
N SER A 199 15.63 13.08 -8.37
CA SER A 199 16.04 14.49 -8.42
C SER A 199 17.56 14.72 -8.30
N ASN A 200 18.37 13.65 -8.36
CA ASN A 200 19.83 13.66 -8.16
C ASN A 200 20.28 14.22 -6.80
N LYS A 201 19.43 14.17 -5.78
CA LYS A 201 19.77 14.52 -4.41
C LYS A 201 20.17 13.26 -3.66
N ARG A 202 21.47 13.11 -3.39
CA ARG A 202 21.98 12.00 -2.58
C ARG A 202 21.72 12.24 -1.10
N SER A 203 21.49 11.16 -0.37
CA SER A 203 21.45 11.22 1.09
C SER A 203 22.85 11.59 1.62
N PRO A 204 22.98 12.47 2.62
CA PRO A 204 24.26 12.75 3.27
C PRO A 204 24.91 11.50 3.89
N ASP A 205 24.09 10.50 4.23
CA ASP A 205 24.52 9.25 4.85
C ASP A 205 24.96 8.17 3.84
N ASP A 206 24.87 8.45 2.53
CA ASP A 206 25.32 7.50 1.52
C ASP A 206 26.85 7.47 1.44
N GLU A 207 27.41 6.28 1.55
CA GLU A 207 28.83 6.04 1.30
C GLU A 207 29.17 6.18 -0.20
N ALA A 208 30.46 6.29 -0.52
CA ALA A 208 30.93 6.36 -1.90
C ALA A 208 30.42 5.17 -2.73
N PRO A 209 30.03 5.38 -4.01
CA PRO A 209 29.57 4.30 -4.88
C PRO A 209 30.60 3.19 -5.01
N VAL A 210 30.14 1.94 -4.98
CA VAL A 210 30.99 0.76 -5.18
C VAL A 210 31.26 0.54 -6.66
N GLU A 211 32.54 0.34 -6.98
CA GLU A 211 33.00 -0.05 -8.30
C GLU A 211 32.34 -1.34 -8.80
N PHE A 212 31.94 -1.37 -10.08
CA PHE A 212 31.22 -2.50 -10.66
C PHE A 212 31.98 -3.83 -10.49
N ASN A 213 33.29 -3.82 -10.76
CA ASN A 213 34.12 -5.02 -10.65
C ASN A 213 34.27 -5.50 -9.19
N ALA A 214 34.22 -4.59 -8.21
CA ALA A 214 34.25 -4.97 -6.80
C ALA A 214 32.94 -5.67 -6.40
N ALA A 215 31.79 -5.10 -6.81
CA ALA A 215 30.49 -5.72 -6.57
C ALA A 215 30.36 -7.09 -7.27
N ALA A 216 30.89 -7.23 -8.49
CA ALA A 216 30.89 -8.50 -9.21
C ALA A 216 31.69 -9.59 -8.45
N ARG A 217 32.88 -9.25 -7.91
CA ARG A 217 33.67 -10.18 -7.10
C ARG A 217 32.94 -10.64 -5.84
N GLU A 218 32.32 -9.73 -5.11
CA GLU A 218 31.53 -10.09 -3.94
C GLU A 218 30.32 -10.96 -4.30
N PHE A 219 29.65 -10.66 -5.41
CA PHE A 219 28.55 -11.50 -5.90
C PHE A 219 29.02 -12.94 -6.19
N TYR A 220 30.18 -13.11 -6.84
CA TYR A 220 30.76 -14.44 -7.07
C TYR A 220 31.14 -15.14 -5.76
N ALA A 221 31.71 -14.42 -4.80
CA ALA A 221 32.04 -14.99 -3.49
C ALA A 221 30.78 -15.49 -2.76
N ILE A 222 29.69 -14.74 -2.81
CA ILE A 222 28.39 -15.15 -2.23
C ILE A 222 27.84 -16.36 -2.98
N ARG A 223 27.90 -16.38 -4.32
CA ARG A 223 27.47 -17.55 -5.12
C ARG A 223 28.26 -18.80 -4.75
N GLU A 224 29.57 -18.68 -4.54
CA GLU A 224 30.42 -19.80 -4.13
C GLU A 224 30.03 -20.29 -2.72
N ALA A 225 29.76 -19.38 -1.78
CA ALA A 225 29.27 -19.75 -0.46
C ALA A 225 27.91 -20.50 -0.52
N VAL A 226 26.99 -20.06 -1.39
CA VAL A 226 25.73 -20.77 -1.65
C VAL A 226 26.02 -22.16 -2.22
N ALA A 227 26.96 -22.29 -3.16
CA ALA A 227 27.32 -23.57 -3.79
C ALA A 227 27.96 -24.55 -2.80
N GLN A 228 28.81 -24.07 -1.90
CA GLN A 228 29.40 -24.88 -0.83
C GLN A 228 28.35 -25.42 0.13
N ARG A 229 27.32 -24.61 0.46
CA ARG A 229 26.29 -24.97 1.43
C ARG A 229 25.15 -25.82 0.84
N TYR A 230 24.71 -25.53 -0.39
CA TYR A 230 23.50 -26.11 -0.99
C TYR A 230 23.77 -26.91 -2.27
N GLY A 231 25.00 -26.90 -2.78
CA GLY A 231 25.39 -27.54 -4.04
C GLY A 231 25.31 -26.62 -5.25
N LYS A 232 26.13 -26.90 -6.27
CA LYS A 232 26.22 -26.10 -7.51
C LYS A 232 24.87 -25.90 -8.24
N PRO A 233 24.02 -26.93 -8.43
CA PRO A 233 22.75 -26.75 -9.13
C PRO A 233 21.80 -25.77 -8.44
N VAL A 234 21.75 -25.80 -7.09
CA VAL A 234 20.95 -24.87 -6.31
C VAL A 234 21.52 -23.45 -6.39
N ALA A 235 22.84 -23.30 -6.28
CA ALA A 235 23.48 -21.98 -6.38
C ALA A 235 23.29 -21.32 -7.74
N GLU A 236 23.36 -22.08 -8.83
CA GLU A 236 23.12 -21.58 -10.19
C GLU A 236 21.71 -21.02 -10.37
N LEU A 237 20.71 -21.69 -9.81
CA LEU A 237 19.32 -21.25 -9.87
C LEU A 237 19.05 -20.11 -8.88
N ALA A 238 19.48 -20.25 -7.62
CA ALA A 238 19.24 -19.28 -6.55
C ALA A 238 19.92 -17.94 -6.81
N THR A 239 21.11 -17.94 -7.41
CA THR A 239 21.83 -16.68 -7.73
C THR A 239 21.47 -16.09 -9.09
N ASN A 240 20.59 -16.75 -9.86
CA ASN A 240 20.09 -16.20 -11.10
C ASN A 240 19.17 -15.00 -10.80
N LYS A 241 19.27 -13.95 -11.63
CA LYS A 241 18.35 -12.82 -11.62
C LYS A 241 16.97 -13.18 -12.18
N LYS A 242 16.91 -14.24 -12.99
CA LYS A 242 15.63 -14.74 -13.52
C LYS A 242 14.80 -15.34 -12.39
N ALA A 243 13.49 -15.13 -12.47
CA ALA A 243 12.53 -15.82 -11.63
C ALA A 243 12.72 -17.35 -11.74
N PHE A 244 12.45 -18.05 -10.65
CA PHE A 244 12.49 -19.51 -10.65
C PHE A 244 11.46 -20.11 -11.61
N PRO A 245 11.74 -21.27 -12.22
CA PRO A 245 10.74 -21.95 -13.05
C PRO A 245 9.51 -22.30 -12.22
N ALA A 246 8.31 -22.28 -12.83
CA ALA A 246 7.08 -22.65 -12.13
C ALA A 246 7.16 -24.04 -11.47
N THR A 247 7.73 -25.01 -12.17
CA THR A 247 8.02 -26.34 -11.61
C THR A 247 9.44 -26.40 -11.05
N PRO A 248 9.61 -26.71 -9.76
CA PRO A 248 10.93 -26.80 -9.14
C PRO A 248 11.76 -27.96 -9.69
N THR A 249 12.96 -27.66 -10.17
CA THR A 249 13.96 -28.66 -10.58
C THR A 249 14.87 -29.11 -9.43
N GLN A 250 14.77 -28.45 -8.29
CA GLN A 250 15.46 -28.72 -7.03
C GLN A 250 14.45 -28.63 -5.88
N PRO A 251 14.70 -29.25 -4.71
CA PRO A 251 13.77 -29.17 -3.59
C PRO A 251 13.42 -27.71 -3.22
N PRO A 252 12.12 -27.33 -3.17
CA PRO A 252 11.67 -25.95 -2.87
C PRO A 252 12.28 -25.37 -1.60
N GLU A 253 12.37 -26.18 -0.54
CA GLU A 253 13.00 -25.82 0.73
C GLU A 253 14.46 -25.38 0.55
N LYS A 254 15.25 -26.13 -0.22
CA LYS A 254 16.65 -25.77 -0.50
C LYS A 254 16.75 -24.52 -1.34
N MET A 255 15.86 -24.34 -2.31
CA MET A 255 15.81 -23.17 -3.17
C MET A 255 15.48 -21.89 -2.39
N CYS A 256 14.46 -21.95 -1.54
CA CYS A 256 14.09 -20.84 -0.66
C CYS A 256 15.21 -20.55 0.35
N ALA A 257 15.74 -21.57 1.03
CA ALA A 257 16.85 -21.41 1.98
C ALA A 257 18.09 -20.78 1.32
N ALA A 258 18.43 -21.20 0.10
CA ALA A 258 19.55 -20.65 -0.64
C ALA A 258 19.35 -19.18 -1.03
N ARG A 259 18.12 -18.77 -1.40
CA ARG A 259 17.80 -17.36 -1.69
C ARG A 259 17.86 -16.51 -0.43
N ILE A 260 17.32 -17.00 0.68
CA ILE A 260 17.40 -16.34 2.00
C ILE A 260 18.87 -16.15 2.39
N PHE A 261 19.67 -17.22 2.36
CA PHE A 261 21.09 -17.17 2.67
C PHE A 261 21.86 -16.21 1.76
N GLN A 262 21.55 -16.17 0.45
CA GLN A 262 22.16 -15.23 -0.48
C GLN A 262 21.87 -13.77 -0.08
N LEU A 263 20.62 -13.44 0.22
CA LEU A 263 20.22 -12.09 0.62
C LEU A 263 20.84 -11.68 1.95
N GLU A 264 20.87 -12.59 2.94
CA GLU A 264 21.53 -12.35 4.23
C GLU A 264 23.03 -12.08 4.04
N ALA A 265 23.72 -12.92 3.25
CA ALA A 265 25.14 -12.72 2.96
C ALA A 265 25.41 -11.39 2.24
N MET A 266 24.49 -10.91 1.40
CA MET A 266 24.58 -9.57 0.80
C MET A 266 24.42 -8.46 1.86
N LEU A 267 23.46 -8.61 2.78
CA LEU A 267 23.18 -7.64 3.84
C LEU A 267 24.30 -7.53 4.89
N GLU A 268 25.11 -8.58 5.05
CA GLU A 268 26.29 -8.59 5.94
C GLU A 268 27.49 -7.79 5.39
N ARG A 269 27.45 -7.37 4.11
CA ARG A 269 28.52 -6.56 3.52
C ARG A 269 28.48 -5.10 3.99
N PRO A 270 29.58 -4.34 3.83
CA PRO A 270 29.58 -2.89 4.07
C PRO A 270 28.44 -2.20 3.33
N GLN A 271 27.92 -1.10 3.89
CA GLN A 271 26.64 -0.50 3.47
C GLN A 271 26.55 -0.26 1.96
N ALA A 272 27.55 0.40 1.36
CA ALA A 272 27.56 0.67 -0.07
C ALA A 272 27.53 -0.61 -0.92
N MET A 273 28.26 -1.64 -0.48
CA MET A 273 28.34 -2.94 -1.15
C MET A 273 27.03 -3.71 -1.05
N ALA A 274 26.49 -3.81 0.16
CA ALA A 274 25.22 -4.47 0.42
C ALA A 274 24.09 -3.82 -0.40
N ALA A 275 24.00 -2.49 -0.39
CA ALA A 275 22.99 -1.76 -1.17
C ALA A 275 23.12 -2.03 -2.68
N ARG A 276 24.34 -2.08 -3.21
CA ARG A 276 24.60 -2.39 -4.63
C ARG A 276 24.23 -3.83 -5.00
N LEU A 277 24.53 -4.78 -4.13
CA LEU A 277 24.22 -6.20 -4.35
C LEU A 277 22.72 -6.47 -4.28
N ILE A 278 22.02 -5.90 -3.28
CA ILE A 278 20.56 -6.00 -3.12
C ILE A 278 19.82 -5.38 -4.31
N ASP A 279 20.21 -4.17 -4.72
CA ASP A 279 19.66 -3.53 -5.93
C ASP A 279 19.85 -4.41 -7.18
N SER A 280 21.01 -5.03 -7.32
CA SER A 280 21.29 -5.93 -8.44
C SER A 280 20.48 -7.22 -8.43
N LEU A 281 20.06 -7.71 -7.25
CA LEU A 281 19.35 -8.99 -7.12
C LEU A 281 17.83 -8.82 -7.19
N LEU A 282 17.30 -7.77 -6.58
CA LEU A 282 15.85 -7.55 -6.47
C LEU A 282 15.25 -6.87 -7.70
N ARG A 283 16.07 -6.21 -8.53
CA ARG A 283 15.66 -5.53 -9.76
C ARG A 283 16.01 -6.32 -11.02
#